data_AF-A0A945MX20-F1
#
_entry.id   AF-A0A945MX20-F1
#
_cell.length_a   1.000
_cell.length_b   1.000
_cell.length_c   1.000
_cell.angle_alpha   90.00
_cell.angle_beta   90.00
_cell.angle_gamma   90.00
#
_symmetry.space_group_name_H-M   'P 1'
#
loop_
_entity.id
_entity.type
_entity.pdbx_description
1 polymer ?
#
loop_
_entity_poly.entity_id
_entity_poly.type
_entity_poly.pdbx_seq_one_letter_code
_entity_poly.pdbx_strand_id
1 'polypeptide(L)'
;MEQSQPPTKNRLLFDFLACLLIILSHFANYIFYAGYARIFPDILVVLTLLGIVALGLTALLQIPSRIFRALIFAILITIVISDALYEFGVAEISTRLVALAATLLIVLALAFLLRDHANKVLMGAFLAMLCSTIAIAAFSSKDRASQTAAIPNKGDNALPIVVHLILDEHMGAAGMTKALTGGEAMGRRMREFYKRAGFRLFSHAYSQYAETAQSLTSAMNSDNDRFGANHMTQRRYGFSLKNNAYLKAFSDLNYRINIVQSNYIDFCQTQQIRVANCVTYKPDNLRSPEIAGLPLAERVKLILNMYYSSLTLIKLIKYTETLDERRSWPGPVLLSAAKAIGAQLWHGRVGPLAVATSFDQLVTDISRAKGGSLFFAHLLMPHYPYVYGPDCALRSPVSSWSQKHLPDGTNSSASRQKHYAEYFDQTRCVMRKLQRLFDTMKRAGTFKKSIIVIHGDHGARISRASQLGAAPSMADYIDRFSTLFAIKAPNIVPGTDARMVSLLQLLKFATSRDARSLSAKAVPTVYGYDRKRGYSATVLPDFPGRAR
;
A
#
# COMPACT_ATOMS: atom_id res chain seq x y z
N MET A 1 33.65 -41.46 -24.32
CA MET A 1 32.39 -41.25 -25.05
C MET A 1 31.36 -42.19 -24.46
N GLU A 2 30.59 -41.73 -23.49
CA GLU A 2 29.47 -42.49 -22.92
C GLU A 2 28.27 -42.26 -23.85
N GLN A 3 27.82 -43.30 -24.56
CA GLN A 3 26.68 -43.23 -25.46
C GLN A 3 25.43 -42.82 -24.66
N SER A 4 24.90 -41.63 -24.93
CA SER A 4 23.67 -41.14 -24.34
C SER A 4 22.48 -41.94 -24.89
N GLN A 5 22.01 -42.93 -24.14
CA GLN A 5 20.70 -43.53 -24.39
C GLN A 5 19.60 -42.45 -24.28
N PRO A 6 18.55 -42.52 -25.13
CA PRO A 6 17.44 -41.57 -25.06
C PRO A 6 16.78 -41.61 -23.67
N PRO A 7 16.33 -40.46 -23.14
CA PRO A 7 15.68 -40.42 -21.83
C PRO A 7 14.47 -41.35 -21.82
N THR A 8 14.40 -42.23 -20.82
CA THR A 8 13.25 -43.13 -20.67
C THR A 8 11.97 -42.30 -20.50
N LYS A 9 10.85 -42.74 -21.07
CA LYS A 9 9.54 -42.04 -21.02
C LYS A 9 9.16 -41.57 -19.60
N ASN A 10 9.57 -42.35 -18.58
CA ASN A 10 9.36 -42.03 -17.17
C ASN A 10 10.17 -40.80 -16.72
N ARG A 11 11.40 -40.62 -17.20
CA ARG A 11 12.26 -39.47 -16.85
C ARG A 11 11.67 -38.15 -17.31
N LEU A 12 11.18 -38.09 -18.55
CA LEU A 12 10.55 -36.89 -19.10
C LEU A 12 9.33 -36.46 -18.28
N LEU A 13 8.49 -37.43 -17.88
CA LEU A 13 7.33 -37.17 -17.04
C LEU A 13 7.73 -36.62 -15.66
N PHE A 14 8.71 -37.24 -14.98
CA PHE A 14 9.17 -36.76 -13.68
C PHE A 14 9.82 -35.38 -13.75
N ASP A 15 10.54 -35.06 -14.83
CA ASP A 15 11.13 -33.73 -15.04
C ASP A 15 10.05 -32.67 -15.22
N PHE A 16 9.03 -32.97 -16.04
CA PHE A 16 7.88 -32.09 -16.20
C PHE A 16 7.13 -31.86 -14.88
N LEU A 17 6.81 -32.94 -14.16
CA LEU A 17 6.09 -32.84 -12.89
C LEU A 17 6.91 -32.07 -11.84
N ALA A 18 8.23 -32.28 -11.76
CA ALA A 18 9.09 -31.53 -10.85
C ALA A 18 9.08 -30.03 -11.18
N CYS A 19 9.32 -29.65 -12.45
CA CYS A 19 9.27 -28.25 -12.87
C CYS A 19 7.90 -27.61 -12.62
N LEU A 20 6.83 -28.31 -13.01
CA LEU A 20 5.46 -27.84 -12.84
C LEU A 20 5.14 -27.63 -11.36
N LEU A 21 5.40 -28.60 -10.50
CA LEU A 21 5.09 -28.51 -9.07
C LEU A 21 5.90 -27.42 -8.38
N ILE A 22 7.17 -27.21 -8.74
CA ILE A 22 7.96 -26.10 -8.19
C ILE A 22 7.29 -24.76 -8.50
N ILE A 23 6.96 -24.53 -9.77
CA ILE A 23 6.33 -23.29 -10.24
C ILE A 23 4.94 -23.10 -9.62
N LEU A 24 4.10 -24.14 -9.65
CA LEU A 24 2.73 -24.09 -9.15
C LEU A 24 2.67 -23.89 -7.65
N SER A 25 3.55 -24.53 -6.88
CA SER A 25 3.59 -24.34 -5.43
C SER A 25 3.97 -22.90 -5.06
N HIS A 26 4.94 -22.33 -5.77
CA HIS A 26 5.36 -20.96 -5.57
C HIS A 26 4.23 -19.97 -5.92
N PHE A 27 3.60 -20.15 -7.08
CA PHE A 27 2.48 -19.33 -7.50
C PHE A 27 1.27 -19.46 -6.59
N ALA A 28 0.93 -20.67 -6.13
CA ALA A 28 -0.15 -20.91 -5.19
C ALA A 28 0.08 -20.16 -3.88
N ASN A 29 1.29 -20.25 -3.31
CA ASN A 29 1.66 -19.49 -2.11
C ASN A 29 1.46 -17.98 -2.32
N TYR A 30 1.91 -17.44 -3.45
CA TYR A 30 1.70 -16.04 -3.80
C TYR A 30 0.21 -15.65 -3.93
N ILE A 31 -0.61 -16.44 -4.64
CA ILE A 31 -2.03 -16.13 -4.86
C ILE A 31 -2.81 -16.10 -3.55
N PHE A 32 -2.53 -17.04 -2.63
CA PHE A 32 -3.13 -17.03 -1.31
C PHE A 32 -2.61 -15.86 -0.46
N TYR A 33 -1.31 -15.55 -0.52
CA TYR A 33 -0.73 -14.37 0.14
C TYR A 33 -1.39 -13.06 -0.34
N ALA A 34 -1.63 -12.93 -1.66
CA ALA A 34 -2.25 -11.79 -2.30
C ALA A 34 -3.77 -11.75 -2.13
N GLY A 35 -4.38 -12.72 -1.44
CA GLY A 35 -5.81 -12.75 -1.16
C GLY A 35 -6.70 -12.97 -2.39
N TYR A 36 -6.13 -13.41 -3.52
CA TYR A 36 -6.86 -13.66 -4.76
C TYR A 36 -7.50 -15.06 -4.76
N ALA A 37 -8.37 -15.32 -3.78
CA ALA A 37 -8.88 -16.66 -3.49
C ALA A 37 -10.04 -17.12 -4.40
N ARG A 38 -10.39 -16.38 -5.46
CA ARG A 38 -11.48 -16.76 -6.37
C ARG A 38 -10.89 -17.49 -7.58
N ILE A 39 -11.28 -18.75 -7.78
CA ILE A 39 -10.97 -19.47 -9.03
C ILE A 39 -11.81 -18.85 -10.14
N PHE A 40 -11.25 -17.84 -10.78
CA PHE A 40 -11.78 -17.22 -11.97
C PHE A 40 -11.08 -17.81 -13.21
N PRO A 41 -11.64 -17.62 -14.43
CA PRO A 41 -11.02 -18.08 -15.67
C PRO A 41 -9.60 -17.54 -15.90
N ASP A 42 -9.25 -16.39 -15.30
CA ASP A 42 -7.90 -15.82 -15.34
C ASP A 42 -6.86 -16.68 -14.62
N ILE A 43 -7.17 -17.28 -13.47
CA ILE A 43 -6.27 -18.19 -12.77
C ILE A 43 -5.99 -19.40 -13.66
N LEU A 44 -7.00 -19.97 -14.32
CA LEU A 44 -6.81 -21.09 -15.24
C LEU A 44 -5.89 -20.72 -16.40
N VAL A 45 -6.05 -19.52 -16.97
CA VAL A 45 -5.14 -19.02 -18.01
C VAL A 45 -3.72 -18.87 -17.48
N VAL A 46 -3.54 -18.29 -16.29
CA VAL A 46 -2.20 -18.16 -15.67
C VAL A 46 -1.59 -19.54 -15.40
N LEU A 47 -2.34 -20.49 -14.87
CA LEU A 47 -1.88 -21.87 -14.65
C LEU A 47 -1.46 -22.55 -15.96
N THR A 48 -2.20 -22.35 -17.05
CA THR A 48 -1.82 -22.84 -18.38
C THR A 48 -0.52 -22.21 -18.87
N LEU A 49 -0.35 -20.89 -18.72
CA LEU A 49 0.90 -20.19 -19.07
C LEU A 49 2.09 -20.73 -18.26
N LEU A 50 1.91 -20.94 -16.95
CA LEU A 50 2.93 -21.54 -16.09
C LEU A 50 3.24 -23.00 -16.48
N GLY A 51 2.23 -23.76 -16.93
CA GLY A 51 2.41 -25.09 -17.50
C GLY A 51 3.25 -25.09 -18.78
N ILE A 52 3.04 -24.12 -19.67
CA ILE A 52 3.86 -23.92 -20.88
C ILE A 52 5.31 -23.61 -20.49
N VAL A 53 5.54 -22.76 -19.48
CA VAL A 53 6.89 -22.49 -18.95
C VAL A 53 7.53 -23.78 -18.42
N ALA A 54 6.79 -24.60 -17.68
CA ALA A 54 7.27 -25.89 -17.19
C ALA A 54 7.65 -26.85 -18.34
N LEU A 55 6.86 -26.89 -19.43
CA LEU A 55 7.19 -27.67 -20.63
C LEU A 55 8.49 -27.19 -21.28
N GLY A 56 8.67 -25.87 -21.43
CA GLY A 56 9.90 -25.29 -21.97
C GLY A 56 11.13 -25.63 -21.13
N LEU A 57 11.04 -25.52 -19.80
CA LEU A 57 12.10 -25.94 -18.88
C LEU A 57 12.39 -27.43 -18.97
N THR A 58 11.35 -28.25 -19.16
CA THR A 58 11.51 -29.71 -19.34
C THR A 58 12.28 -30.03 -20.62
N ALA A 59 12.02 -29.30 -21.72
CA ALA A 59 12.78 -29.44 -22.95
C ALA A 59 14.26 -29.08 -22.75
N LEU A 60 14.56 -28.01 -22.00
CA LEU A 60 15.93 -27.63 -21.64
C LEU A 60 16.62 -28.71 -20.79
N LEU A 61 15.90 -29.39 -19.90
CA LEU A 61 16.43 -30.50 -19.09
C LEU A 61 16.82 -31.74 -19.92
N GLN A 62 16.42 -31.82 -21.20
CA GLN A 62 16.81 -32.91 -22.10
C GLN A 62 18.20 -32.72 -22.72
N ILE A 63 18.82 -31.54 -22.56
CA ILE A 63 20.21 -31.32 -22.95
C ILE A 63 21.09 -32.24 -22.09
N PRO A 64 21.98 -33.07 -22.68
CA PRO A 64 22.72 -34.12 -21.98
C PRO A 64 23.89 -33.56 -21.16
N SER A 65 23.59 -32.71 -20.18
CA SER A 65 24.54 -32.11 -19.26
C SER A 65 24.01 -32.18 -17.83
N ARG A 66 24.70 -32.93 -16.99
CA ARG A 66 24.35 -33.09 -15.56
C ARG A 66 24.45 -31.75 -14.82
N ILE A 67 25.45 -30.94 -15.16
CA ILE A 67 25.66 -29.62 -14.57
C ILE A 67 24.51 -28.69 -14.97
N PHE A 68 24.14 -28.68 -16.25
CA PHE A 68 23.05 -27.85 -16.75
C PHE A 68 21.71 -28.19 -16.09
N ARG A 69 21.42 -29.48 -15.95
CA ARG A 69 20.24 -29.98 -15.23
C ARG A 69 20.22 -29.53 -13.76
N ALA A 70 21.33 -29.73 -13.05
CA ALA A 70 21.44 -29.32 -11.66
C ALA A 70 21.26 -27.80 -11.51
N LEU A 71 21.81 -27.02 -12.45
CA LEU A 71 21.67 -25.56 -12.48
C LEU A 71 20.20 -25.12 -12.65
N ILE A 72 19.44 -25.72 -13.57
CA ILE A 72 18.02 -25.37 -13.75
C ILE A 72 17.23 -25.60 -12.45
N PHE A 73 17.35 -26.79 -11.84
CA PHE A 73 16.66 -27.06 -10.58
C PHE A 73 17.14 -26.14 -9.45
N ALA A 74 18.44 -25.90 -9.36
CA ALA A 74 18.99 -25.00 -8.35
C ALA A 74 18.45 -23.59 -8.47
N ILE A 75 18.32 -23.05 -9.70
CA ILE A 75 17.72 -21.73 -9.94
C ILE A 75 16.25 -21.73 -9.50
N LEU A 76 15.45 -22.72 -9.94
CA LEU A 76 14.02 -22.78 -9.60
C LEU A 76 13.79 -22.85 -8.09
N ILE A 77 14.51 -23.73 -7.40
CA ILE A 77 14.40 -23.89 -5.95
C ILE A 77 14.92 -22.64 -5.23
N THR A 78 16.01 -22.03 -5.71
CA THR A 78 16.52 -20.79 -5.14
C THR A 78 15.50 -19.67 -5.26
N ILE A 79 14.73 -19.57 -6.34
CA ILE A 79 13.63 -18.59 -6.45
C ILE A 79 12.61 -18.82 -5.34
N VAL A 80 12.13 -20.06 -5.16
CA VAL A 80 11.14 -20.38 -4.12
C VAL A 80 11.68 -20.10 -2.72
N ILE A 81 12.88 -20.58 -2.41
CA ILE A 81 13.52 -20.38 -1.10
C ILE A 81 13.83 -18.90 -0.89
N SER A 82 14.23 -18.16 -1.94
CA SER A 82 14.53 -16.73 -1.83
C SER A 82 13.34 -15.92 -1.38
N ASP A 83 12.14 -16.23 -1.89
CA ASP A 83 10.92 -15.53 -1.52
C ASP A 83 10.49 -15.90 -0.09
N ALA A 84 10.69 -17.15 0.33
CA ALA A 84 10.53 -17.55 1.73
C ALA A 84 11.54 -16.86 2.65
N LEU A 85 12.83 -16.79 2.28
CA LEU A 85 13.90 -16.11 3.03
C LEU A 85 13.69 -14.59 3.08
N TYR A 86 13.17 -14.00 2.00
CA TYR A 86 12.73 -12.60 1.99
C TYR A 86 11.63 -12.34 3.01
N GLU A 87 10.84 -13.37 3.35
CA GLU A 87 9.87 -13.42 4.46
C GLU A 87 10.45 -13.83 5.83
N PHE A 88 11.76 -14.10 5.97
CA PHE A 88 12.43 -14.35 7.28
C PHE A 88 13.31 -13.22 7.85
N GLY A 89 13.47 -12.08 7.16
CA GLY A 89 13.80 -10.81 7.83
C GLY A 89 15.28 -10.46 7.90
N VAL A 90 16.10 -11.09 7.08
CA VAL A 90 17.49 -10.68 6.83
C VAL A 90 17.48 -9.22 6.35
N ALA A 91 17.94 -8.26 7.17
CA ALA A 91 17.73 -6.83 6.90
C ALA A 91 18.73 -6.28 5.86
N GLU A 92 19.98 -6.73 5.88
CA GLU A 92 21.03 -6.20 5.03
C GLU A 92 21.10 -6.88 3.66
N ILE A 93 21.26 -6.09 2.60
CA ILE A 93 21.33 -6.60 1.22
C ILE A 93 22.53 -7.54 1.00
N SER A 94 23.67 -7.25 1.64
CA SER A 94 24.89 -8.08 1.61
C SER A 94 24.60 -9.48 2.14
N THR A 95 24.04 -9.57 3.34
CA THR A 95 23.67 -10.85 3.96
C THR A 95 22.62 -11.62 3.15
N ARG A 96 21.70 -10.91 2.47
CA ARG A 96 20.76 -11.54 1.52
C ARG A 96 21.47 -12.14 0.32
N LEU A 97 22.38 -11.41 -0.31
CA LEU A 97 23.12 -11.91 -1.47
C LEU A 97 23.97 -13.13 -1.09
N VAL A 98 24.61 -13.10 0.08
CA VAL A 98 25.36 -14.25 0.61
C VAL A 98 24.43 -15.44 0.85
N ALA A 99 23.27 -15.23 1.48
CA ALA A 99 22.29 -16.30 1.72
C ALA A 99 21.76 -16.90 0.40
N LEU A 100 21.52 -16.07 -0.62
CA LEU A 100 21.08 -16.53 -1.95
C LEU A 100 22.17 -17.33 -2.66
N ALA A 101 23.41 -16.86 -2.64
CA ALA A 101 24.54 -17.57 -3.22
C ALA A 101 24.76 -18.91 -2.49
N ALA A 102 24.73 -18.92 -1.16
CA ALA A 102 24.87 -20.14 -0.36
C ALA A 102 23.73 -21.13 -0.66
N THR A 103 22.48 -20.66 -0.72
CA THR A 103 21.33 -21.49 -1.08
C THR A 103 21.50 -22.10 -2.47
N LEU A 104 21.88 -21.28 -3.46
CA LEU A 104 22.11 -21.76 -4.83
C LEU A 104 23.20 -22.83 -4.87
N LEU A 105 24.33 -22.62 -4.19
CA LEU A 105 25.45 -23.58 -4.16
C LEU A 105 25.08 -24.88 -3.44
N ILE A 106 24.38 -24.80 -2.31
CA ILE A 106 23.92 -25.98 -1.57
C ILE A 106 22.94 -26.78 -2.43
N VAL A 107 21.95 -26.12 -3.03
CA VAL A 107 20.97 -26.80 -3.87
C VAL A 107 21.62 -27.36 -5.12
N LEU A 108 22.57 -26.65 -5.72
CA LEU A 108 23.34 -27.14 -6.87
C LEU A 108 24.12 -28.41 -6.50
N ALA A 109 24.81 -28.42 -5.37
CA ALA A 109 25.53 -29.59 -4.86
C ALA A 109 24.58 -30.76 -4.61
N LEU A 110 23.44 -30.52 -3.95
CA LEU A 110 22.43 -31.55 -3.69
C LEU A 110 21.82 -32.10 -4.98
N ALA A 111 21.45 -31.24 -5.93
CA ALA A 111 20.91 -31.65 -7.22
C ALA A 111 21.93 -32.46 -8.04
N PHE A 112 23.22 -32.09 -7.96
CA PHE A 112 24.30 -32.84 -8.57
C PHE A 112 24.52 -34.21 -7.92
N LEU A 113 24.47 -34.29 -6.59
CA LEU A 113 24.63 -35.53 -5.82
C LEU A 113 23.44 -36.50 -6.02
N LEU A 114 22.22 -35.98 -6.07
CA LEU A 114 20.99 -36.78 -6.24
C LEU A 114 20.81 -37.30 -7.69
N ARG A 115 21.56 -36.76 -8.66
CA ARG A 115 21.59 -37.23 -10.06
C ARG A 115 20.19 -37.41 -10.65
N ASP A 116 19.86 -38.62 -11.11
CA ASP A 116 18.58 -38.97 -11.74
C ASP A 116 17.44 -39.15 -10.73
N HIS A 117 17.71 -39.13 -9.41
CA HIS A 117 16.69 -39.17 -8.37
C HIS A 117 16.20 -37.77 -7.97
N ALA A 118 16.90 -36.71 -8.37
CA ALA A 118 16.57 -35.34 -7.99
C ALA A 118 15.11 -34.97 -8.36
N ASN A 119 14.66 -35.31 -9.57
CA ASN A 119 13.29 -35.02 -10.02
C ASN A 119 12.21 -35.70 -9.17
N LYS A 120 12.41 -36.96 -8.76
CA LYS A 120 11.47 -37.70 -7.90
C LYS A 120 11.37 -37.08 -6.51
N VAL A 121 12.53 -36.72 -5.93
CA VAL A 121 12.60 -36.05 -4.62
C VAL A 121 11.91 -34.68 -4.69
N LEU A 122 12.22 -33.88 -5.71
CA LEU A 122 11.61 -32.56 -5.91
C LEU A 122 10.11 -32.65 -6.16
N MET A 123 9.67 -33.59 -6.99
CA MET A 123 8.23 -33.85 -7.20
C MET A 123 7.52 -34.13 -5.88
N GLY A 124 8.05 -35.05 -5.05
CA GLY A 124 7.45 -35.37 -3.76
C GLY A 124 7.43 -34.18 -2.80
N ALA A 125 8.54 -33.46 -2.67
CA ALA A 125 8.67 -32.32 -1.77
C ALA A 125 7.72 -31.16 -2.16
N PHE A 126 7.67 -30.81 -3.44
CA PHE A 126 6.85 -29.70 -3.91
C PHE A 126 5.37 -30.08 -4.03
N LEU A 127 5.04 -31.35 -4.29
CA LEU A 127 3.65 -31.82 -4.15
C LEU A 127 3.16 -31.66 -2.71
N ALA A 128 3.96 -32.09 -1.72
CA ALA A 128 3.63 -31.91 -0.31
C ALA A 128 3.47 -30.43 0.05
N MET A 129 4.37 -29.56 -0.45
CA MET A 129 4.27 -28.12 -0.26
C MET A 129 2.99 -27.53 -0.87
N LEU A 130 2.64 -27.89 -2.11
CA LEU A 130 1.40 -27.44 -2.75
C LEU A 130 0.16 -27.88 -1.97
N CYS A 131 0.08 -29.16 -1.60
CA CYS A 131 -1.03 -29.71 -0.82
C CYS A 131 -1.15 -29.01 0.54
N SER A 132 -0.04 -28.81 1.26
CA SER A 132 -0.03 -28.09 2.54
C SER A 132 -0.48 -26.63 2.37
N THR A 133 -0.07 -25.96 1.30
CA THR A 133 -0.42 -24.56 1.02
C THR A 133 -1.92 -24.42 0.78
N ILE A 134 -2.50 -25.30 -0.04
CA ILE A 134 -3.94 -25.34 -0.32
C ILE A 134 -4.72 -25.72 0.95
N ALA A 135 -4.26 -26.72 1.71
CA ALA A 135 -4.90 -27.13 2.94
C ALA A 135 -4.92 -25.98 3.96
N ILE A 136 -3.76 -25.35 4.22
CA ILE A 136 -3.66 -24.19 5.11
C ILE A 136 -4.60 -23.08 4.64
N ALA A 137 -4.64 -22.77 3.35
CA ALA A 137 -5.53 -21.74 2.82
C ALA A 137 -7.02 -22.07 3.00
N ALA A 138 -7.42 -23.31 2.75
CA ALA A 138 -8.80 -23.77 2.92
C ALA A 138 -9.25 -23.71 4.39
N PHE A 139 -8.38 -24.16 5.32
CA PHE A 139 -8.68 -24.21 6.74
C PHE A 139 -8.45 -22.86 7.47
N SER A 140 -7.59 -21.99 6.94
CA SER A 140 -7.33 -20.64 7.50
C SER A 140 -8.37 -19.60 7.08
N SER A 141 -9.48 -20.01 6.44
CA SER A 141 -10.52 -19.13 5.85
C SER A 141 -11.40 -18.39 6.86
N LYS A 142 -11.16 -18.55 8.17
CA LYS A 142 -11.70 -17.70 9.22
C LYS A 142 -10.55 -16.95 9.91
N ASP A 143 -10.61 -15.62 9.90
CA ASP A 143 -9.89 -14.74 10.84
C ASP A 143 -8.36 -14.61 10.74
N ARG A 144 -7.87 -14.18 9.57
CA ARG A 144 -6.57 -13.45 9.47
C ARG A 144 -6.73 -11.93 9.31
N ALA A 145 -7.88 -11.36 9.68
CA ALA A 145 -7.81 -10.08 10.38
C ALA A 145 -7.14 -10.41 11.70
N SER A 146 -6.04 -9.74 12.06
CA SER A 146 -5.39 -9.92 13.36
C SER A 146 -6.38 -9.48 14.45
N GLN A 147 -7.32 -10.35 14.80
CA GLN A 147 -8.18 -10.22 15.96
C GLN A 147 -7.27 -10.45 17.16
N THR A 148 -6.58 -9.41 17.62
CA THR A 148 -6.21 -9.35 19.04
C THR A 148 -7.48 -9.62 19.82
N ALA A 149 -7.46 -10.65 20.67
CA ALA A 149 -8.62 -11.13 21.42
C ALA A 149 -9.46 -9.95 21.91
N ALA A 150 -10.69 -9.86 21.38
CA ALA A 150 -11.63 -8.83 21.76
C ALA A 150 -11.94 -9.00 23.25
N ILE A 151 -11.31 -8.20 24.10
CA ILE A 151 -11.80 -8.03 25.47
C ILE A 151 -13.17 -7.34 25.30
N PRO A 152 -14.27 -7.90 25.83
CA PRO A 152 -15.59 -7.29 25.70
C PRO A 152 -15.60 -5.96 26.46
N ASN A 153 -15.15 -4.88 25.82
CA ASN A 153 -15.27 -3.57 26.40
C ASN A 153 -16.69 -3.09 26.08
N LYS A 154 -17.53 -3.00 27.11
CA LYS A 154 -18.86 -2.38 26.97
C LYS A 154 -18.62 -0.88 26.82
N GLY A 155 -18.49 -0.43 25.57
CA GLY A 155 -18.43 1.00 25.27
C GLY A 155 -19.64 1.70 25.86
N ASP A 156 -19.44 2.91 26.36
CA ASP A 156 -20.55 3.68 26.92
C ASP A 156 -21.51 4.09 25.80
N ASN A 157 -22.70 3.48 25.77
CA ASN A 157 -23.70 3.73 24.74
C ASN A 157 -24.27 5.17 24.79
N ALA A 158 -24.04 5.93 25.87
CA ALA A 158 -24.41 7.35 25.96
C ALA A 158 -23.51 8.23 25.08
N LEU A 159 -22.28 7.79 24.79
CA LEU A 159 -21.34 8.53 23.96
C LEU A 159 -21.70 8.46 22.47
N PRO A 160 -21.38 9.50 21.67
CA PRO A 160 -21.62 9.48 20.23
C PRO A 160 -20.79 8.41 19.53
N ILE A 161 -21.18 8.06 18.31
CA ILE A 161 -20.33 7.25 17.42
C ILE A 161 -19.25 8.17 16.86
N VAL A 162 -17.99 7.73 16.83
CA VAL A 162 -16.89 8.48 16.22
C VAL A 162 -16.38 7.71 15.01
N VAL A 163 -16.32 8.39 13.87
CA VAL A 163 -15.74 7.88 12.62
C VAL A 163 -14.56 8.77 12.26
N HIS A 164 -13.35 8.21 12.26
CA HIS A 164 -12.12 8.91 11.92
C HIS A 164 -11.48 8.22 10.73
N LEU A 165 -11.42 8.90 9.57
CA LEU A 165 -10.84 8.38 8.34
C LEU A 165 -9.61 9.19 7.94
N ILE A 166 -8.49 8.50 7.74
CA ILE A 166 -7.24 9.03 7.23
C ILE A 166 -7.08 8.54 5.79
N LEU A 167 -6.87 9.46 4.85
CA LEU A 167 -6.78 9.22 3.42
C LEU A 167 -5.34 9.52 2.95
N ASP A 168 -4.57 8.48 2.66
CA ASP A 168 -3.16 8.58 2.29
C ASP A 168 -2.96 9.42 1.01
N GLU A 169 -2.07 10.41 1.06
CA GLU A 169 -1.75 11.36 -0.02
C GLU A 169 -2.95 12.22 -0.46
N HIS A 170 -3.92 12.46 0.43
CA HIS A 170 -5.09 13.28 0.10
C HIS A 170 -4.82 14.78 0.26
N MET A 171 -4.59 15.46 -0.86
CA MET A 171 -4.40 16.90 -0.97
C MET A 171 -5.65 17.69 -0.53
N GLY A 172 -5.42 18.83 0.11
CA GLY A 172 -6.44 19.78 0.52
C GLY A 172 -7.00 20.64 -0.62
N ALA A 173 -8.18 21.22 -0.41
CA ALA A 173 -8.88 21.97 -1.45
C ALA A 173 -8.14 23.23 -1.95
N ALA A 174 -7.31 23.86 -1.11
CA ALA A 174 -6.48 25.00 -1.50
C ALA A 174 -5.27 24.58 -2.36
N GLY A 175 -4.84 23.32 -2.28
CA GLY A 175 -3.77 22.81 -3.14
C GLY A 175 -4.20 22.56 -4.60
N MET A 176 -5.51 22.44 -4.83
CA MET A 176 -6.11 22.22 -6.14
C MET A 176 -6.28 23.55 -6.90
N THR A 177 -5.17 24.12 -7.32
CA THR A 177 -5.11 25.47 -7.92
C THR A 177 -5.39 25.46 -9.43
N LYS A 178 -5.57 26.65 -10.02
CA LYS A 178 -5.69 26.84 -11.48
C LYS A 178 -4.42 26.47 -12.27
N ALA A 179 -3.27 26.35 -11.61
CA ALA A 179 -2.03 25.90 -12.24
C ALA A 179 -2.07 24.40 -12.60
N LEU A 180 -3.03 23.67 -12.05
CA LEU A 180 -3.31 22.27 -12.37
C LEU A 180 -4.51 22.21 -13.30
N THR A 181 -4.39 21.50 -14.42
CA THR A 181 -5.51 21.27 -15.33
C THR A 181 -6.66 20.61 -14.56
N GLY A 182 -7.82 21.28 -14.51
CA GLY A 182 -8.99 20.82 -13.75
C GLY A 182 -8.91 21.01 -12.23
N GLY A 183 -7.82 21.57 -11.69
CA GLY A 183 -7.60 21.73 -10.25
C GLY A 183 -8.65 22.62 -9.58
N GLU A 184 -8.90 23.81 -10.12
CA GLU A 184 -9.87 24.73 -9.53
C GLU A 184 -11.30 24.13 -9.47
N ALA A 185 -11.70 23.43 -10.54
CA ALA A 185 -12.97 22.72 -10.61
C ALA A 185 -13.04 21.59 -9.56
N MET A 186 -11.94 20.83 -9.39
CA MET A 186 -11.86 19.78 -8.38
C MET A 186 -11.90 20.34 -6.95
N GLY A 187 -11.19 21.43 -6.68
CA GLY A 187 -11.20 22.13 -5.40
C GLY A 187 -12.60 22.65 -5.05
N ARG A 188 -13.33 23.25 -6.01
CA ARG A 188 -14.73 23.65 -5.83
C ARG A 188 -15.62 22.44 -5.54
N ARG A 189 -15.47 21.36 -6.31
CA ARG A 189 -16.23 20.12 -6.11
C ARG A 189 -16.02 19.55 -4.70
N MET A 190 -14.79 19.56 -4.21
CA MET A 190 -14.46 19.11 -2.85
C MET A 190 -15.13 19.99 -1.78
N ARG A 191 -15.03 21.32 -1.89
CA ARG A 191 -15.70 22.26 -0.97
C ARG A 191 -17.20 22.00 -0.90
N GLU A 192 -17.84 21.89 -2.06
CA GLU A 192 -19.29 21.68 -2.12
C GLU A 192 -19.71 20.29 -1.62
N PHE A 193 -18.92 19.25 -1.88
CA PHE A 193 -19.19 17.91 -1.37
C PHE A 193 -19.26 17.86 0.16
N TYR A 194 -18.23 18.36 0.84
CA TYR A 194 -18.18 18.37 2.30
C TYR A 194 -19.23 19.32 2.90
N LYS A 195 -19.42 20.52 2.31
CA LYS A 195 -20.43 21.48 2.75
C LYS A 195 -21.85 20.88 2.67
N ARG A 196 -22.22 20.26 1.54
CA ARG A 196 -23.55 19.61 1.37
C ARG A 196 -23.77 18.44 2.34
N ALA A 197 -22.70 17.74 2.72
CA ALA A 197 -22.77 16.67 3.72
C ALA A 197 -22.80 17.18 5.16
N GLY A 198 -22.77 18.50 5.39
CA GLY A 198 -22.83 19.12 6.72
C GLY A 198 -21.49 19.15 7.46
N PHE A 199 -20.37 19.13 6.74
CA PHE A 199 -19.03 19.25 7.32
C PHE A 199 -18.56 20.71 7.35
N ARG A 200 -17.72 21.03 8.34
CA ARG A 200 -16.77 22.14 8.27
C ARG A 200 -15.50 21.62 7.59
N LEU A 201 -15.18 22.17 6.43
CA LEU A 201 -13.95 21.89 5.69
C LEU A 201 -12.91 22.96 5.98
N PHE A 202 -11.72 22.57 6.44
CA PHE A 202 -10.57 23.45 6.55
C PHE A 202 -9.80 23.39 5.24
N SER A 203 -10.08 24.34 4.35
CA SER A 203 -9.60 24.29 2.95
C SER A 203 -8.10 24.47 2.83
N HIS A 204 -7.47 25.10 3.82
CA HIS A 204 -6.04 25.40 3.93
C HIS A 204 -5.36 24.58 5.04
N ALA A 205 -5.92 23.42 5.38
CA ALA A 205 -5.24 22.49 6.28
C ALA A 205 -3.90 22.06 5.67
N TYR A 206 -2.87 21.95 6.50
CA TYR A 206 -1.57 21.49 6.07
C TYR A 206 -0.98 20.47 7.04
N SER A 207 -0.28 19.49 6.50
CA SER A 207 0.57 18.60 7.30
C SER A 207 1.90 19.29 7.59
N GLN A 208 2.43 19.11 8.79
CA GLN A 208 3.75 19.63 9.16
C GLN A 208 4.89 18.77 8.59
N TYR A 209 4.60 17.56 8.11
CA TYR A 209 5.57 16.64 7.52
C TYR A 209 5.06 16.09 6.18
N ALA A 210 5.95 15.93 5.22
CA ALA A 210 5.61 15.40 3.90
C ALA A 210 5.47 13.87 3.85
N GLU A 211 5.87 13.16 4.91
CA GLU A 211 5.88 11.70 4.98
C GLU A 211 4.84 11.20 5.99
N THR A 212 4.08 10.16 5.61
CA THR A 212 2.96 9.58 6.37
C THR A 212 3.35 9.27 7.82
N ALA A 213 4.47 8.58 8.03
CA ALA A 213 4.90 8.13 9.36
C ALA A 213 5.16 9.31 10.30
N GLN A 214 5.89 10.33 9.84
CA GLN A 214 6.19 11.53 10.61
C GLN A 214 4.93 12.38 10.84
N SER A 215 4.13 12.58 9.78
CA SER A 215 2.91 13.38 9.87
C SER A 215 1.94 12.82 10.90
N LEU A 216 1.60 11.54 10.78
CA LEU A 216 0.63 10.91 11.67
C LEU A 216 1.18 10.77 13.09
N THR A 217 2.46 10.46 13.26
CA THR A 217 3.06 10.38 14.59
C THR A 217 3.00 11.72 15.31
N SER A 218 3.36 12.81 14.62
CA SER A 218 3.31 14.18 15.16
C SER A 218 1.88 14.60 15.48
N ALA A 219 0.97 14.47 14.51
CA ALA A 219 -0.38 14.97 14.65
C ALA A 219 -1.19 14.20 15.72
N MET A 220 -1.02 12.87 15.82
CA MET A 220 -1.73 12.03 16.79
C MET A 220 -1.18 12.15 18.21
N ASN A 221 0.07 12.60 18.37
CA ASN A 221 0.69 12.83 19.69
C ASN A 221 0.78 14.29 20.08
N SER A 222 0.29 15.21 19.22
CA SER A 222 0.29 16.63 19.54
C SER A 222 1.69 17.22 19.74
N ASP A 223 2.69 16.57 19.14
CA ASP A 223 4.12 16.79 19.34
C ASP A 223 4.83 17.16 18.02
N ASN A 224 5.66 18.19 18.08
CA ASN A 224 6.45 18.72 16.96
C ASN A 224 7.95 18.41 17.11
N ASP A 225 8.39 17.83 18.22
CA ASP A 225 9.80 17.63 18.51
C ASP A 225 10.41 16.56 17.59
N ARG A 226 11.69 16.77 17.27
CA ARG A 226 12.40 16.07 16.21
C ARG A 226 12.32 14.55 16.41
N PHE A 227 11.72 13.91 15.40
CA PHE A 227 11.45 12.49 15.26
C PHE A 227 10.45 11.91 16.26
N GLY A 228 9.49 11.19 15.68
CA GLY A 228 8.75 10.11 16.35
C GLY A 228 9.63 9.00 16.92
N ALA A 229 10.94 9.18 17.18
CA ALA A 229 11.77 8.18 17.86
C ALA A 229 11.20 7.80 19.24
N ASN A 230 10.57 8.76 19.92
CA ASN A 230 9.91 8.53 21.20
C ASN A 230 8.53 7.86 21.07
N HIS A 231 7.89 7.97 19.89
CA HIS A 231 6.50 7.56 19.69
C HIS A 231 6.34 6.43 18.68
N MET A 232 7.39 6.05 17.96
CA MET A 232 7.34 5.16 16.81
C MET A 232 8.54 4.22 16.79
N THR A 233 8.30 3.01 16.31
CA THR A 233 9.34 2.02 16.01
C THR A 233 9.25 1.62 14.56
N GLN A 234 10.40 1.55 13.90
CA GLN A 234 10.50 0.92 12.60
C GLN A 234 10.22 -0.57 12.74
N ARG A 235 9.41 -1.09 11.82
CA ARG A 235 9.14 -2.52 11.69
C ARG A 235 9.75 -3.02 10.39
N ARG A 236 9.72 -4.33 10.25
CA ARG A 236 10.05 -5.00 9.00
C ARG A 236 9.27 -4.43 7.81
N TYR A 237 7.97 -4.24 7.98
CA TYR A 237 7.10 -3.58 7.02
C TYR A 237 6.50 -2.36 7.70
N GLY A 238 6.95 -1.17 7.30
CA GLY A 238 6.44 0.09 7.81
C GLY A 238 6.87 0.40 9.25
N PHE A 239 5.92 0.90 10.04
CA PHE A 239 6.15 1.47 11.36
C PHE A 239 5.07 1.01 12.35
N SER A 240 5.37 1.04 13.64
CA SER A 240 4.37 0.94 14.72
C SER A 240 4.41 2.18 15.57
N LEU A 241 3.23 2.69 15.90
CA LEU A 241 3.06 3.86 16.75
C LEU A 241 2.94 3.39 18.21
N LYS A 242 4.06 3.44 18.95
CA LYS A 242 4.16 3.07 20.37
C LYS A 242 3.14 3.82 21.22
N ASN A 243 3.06 5.13 21.03
CA ASN A 243 2.23 6.04 21.81
C ASN A 243 1.26 6.76 20.88
N ASN A 244 -0.02 6.81 21.25
CA ASN A 244 -1.04 7.50 20.48
C ASN A 244 -1.96 8.28 21.42
N ALA A 245 -1.59 9.53 21.74
CA ALA A 245 -2.36 10.39 22.64
C ALA A 245 -3.80 10.60 22.14
N TYR A 246 -4.00 10.70 20.83
CA TYR A 246 -5.31 10.84 20.21
C TYR A 246 -6.22 9.65 20.52
N LEU A 247 -5.79 8.42 20.22
CA LEU A 247 -6.59 7.22 20.54
C LEU A 247 -6.70 7.01 22.05
N LYS A 248 -5.69 7.39 22.83
CA LYS A 248 -5.71 7.28 24.28
C LYS A 248 -6.86 8.09 24.88
N ALA A 249 -7.10 9.31 24.38
CA ALA A 249 -8.22 10.14 24.82
C ALA A 249 -9.59 9.44 24.64
N PHE A 250 -9.78 8.66 23.57
CA PHE A 250 -11.00 7.87 23.39
C PHE A 250 -11.02 6.61 24.27
N SER A 251 -9.87 5.98 24.48
CA SER A 251 -9.73 4.84 25.40
C SER A 251 -10.07 5.22 26.84
N ASP A 252 -9.60 6.39 27.30
CA ASP A 252 -9.86 6.93 28.63
C ASP A 252 -11.35 7.26 28.83
N LEU A 253 -12.06 7.62 27.75
CA LEU A 253 -13.51 7.78 27.70
C LEU A 253 -14.28 6.47 27.50
N ASN A 254 -13.60 5.31 27.58
CA ASN A 254 -14.20 3.99 27.42
C ASN A 254 -14.90 3.74 26.06
N TYR A 255 -14.35 4.27 24.96
CA TYR A 255 -14.80 3.89 23.63
C TYR A 255 -14.38 2.46 23.26
N ARG A 256 -15.24 1.78 22.48
CA ARG A 256 -14.85 0.58 21.72
C ARG A 256 -14.09 1.01 20.47
N ILE A 257 -12.79 0.80 20.48
CA ILE A 257 -11.89 1.23 19.40
C ILE A 257 -11.78 0.12 18.35
N ASN A 258 -12.25 0.39 17.14
CA ASN A 258 -12.19 -0.50 15.98
C ASN A 258 -11.26 0.13 14.95
N ILE A 259 -10.19 -0.59 14.58
CA ILE A 259 -9.15 -0.07 13.71
C ILE A 259 -9.16 -0.81 12.37
N VAL A 260 -9.09 -0.06 11.28
CA VAL A 260 -8.83 -0.58 9.93
C VAL A 260 -7.57 0.09 9.39
N GLN A 261 -6.52 -0.65 9.11
CA GLN A 261 -5.23 -0.07 8.73
C GLN A 261 -4.55 -0.85 7.60
N SER A 262 -3.66 -0.19 6.86
CA SER A 262 -2.65 -0.90 6.10
C SER A 262 -1.54 -1.42 7.04
N ASN A 263 -0.76 -2.41 6.62
CA ASN A 263 0.44 -2.84 7.35
C ASN A 263 1.61 -1.84 7.28
N TYR A 264 1.37 -0.59 6.84
CA TYR A 264 2.40 0.44 6.76
C TYR A 264 2.57 1.23 8.08
N ILE A 265 1.48 1.53 8.79
CA ILE A 265 1.54 2.07 10.16
C ILE A 265 0.61 1.25 11.04
N ASP A 266 1.16 0.72 12.12
CA ASP A 266 0.42 -0.07 13.09
C ASP A 266 -0.05 0.78 14.26
N PHE A 267 -1.37 1.03 14.28
CA PHE A 267 -2.14 1.65 15.33
C PHE A 267 -2.75 0.63 16.31
N CYS A 268 -2.74 -0.65 15.97
CA CYS A 268 -3.36 -1.70 16.77
C CYS A 268 -2.51 -2.13 17.96
N GLN A 269 -1.17 -2.08 17.83
CA GLN A 269 -0.22 -2.44 18.90
C GLN A 269 0.27 -1.23 19.70
N THR A 270 -0.59 -0.24 19.92
CA THR A 270 -0.23 0.96 20.68
C THR A 270 -0.39 0.75 22.19
N GLN A 271 0.52 1.30 22.98
CA GLN A 271 0.59 1.08 24.42
C GLN A 271 -0.58 1.75 25.16
N GLN A 272 -1.04 1.13 26.25
CA GLN A 272 -2.07 1.67 27.15
C GLN A 272 -3.46 1.89 26.52
N ILE A 273 -3.73 1.31 25.33
CA ILE A 273 -5.01 1.42 24.63
C ILE A 273 -5.58 0.03 24.42
N ARG A 274 -6.87 -0.14 24.76
CA ARG A 274 -7.59 -1.39 24.52
C ARG A 274 -8.32 -1.32 23.18
N VAL A 275 -7.73 -1.93 22.16
CA VAL A 275 -8.34 -2.05 20.83
C VAL A 275 -9.33 -3.22 20.84
N ALA A 276 -10.59 -2.95 20.50
CA ALA A 276 -11.65 -3.96 20.50
C ALA A 276 -11.61 -4.85 19.25
N ASN A 277 -11.29 -4.27 18.09
CA ASN A 277 -11.12 -4.99 16.84
C ASN A 277 -10.05 -4.33 15.98
N CYS A 278 -9.24 -5.13 15.29
CA CYS A 278 -8.20 -4.66 14.38
C CYS A 278 -8.24 -5.44 13.06
N VAL A 279 -8.42 -4.72 11.96
CA VAL A 279 -8.33 -5.24 10.60
C VAL A 279 -7.10 -4.62 9.94
N THR A 280 -6.12 -5.45 9.60
CA THR A 280 -4.95 -5.02 8.83
C THR A 280 -5.01 -5.59 7.43
N TYR A 281 -4.94 -4.74 6.41
CA TYR A 281 -4.82 -5.15 5.00
C TYR A 281 -3.44 -4.83 4.44
N LYS A 282 -3.03 -5.52 3.39
CA LYS A 282 -1.74 -5.30 2.73
C LYS A 282 -1.90 -4.46 1.46
N PRO A 283 -0.96 -3.54 1.15
CA PRO A 283 -1.00 -2.75 -0.08
C PRO A 283 -0.93 -3.56 -1.37
N ASP A 284 -0.43 -4.79 -1.33
CA ASP A 284 -0.25 -5.72 -2.46
C ASP A 284 -1.42 -6.73 -2.58
N ASN A 285 -2.46 -6.57 -1.76
CA ASN A 285 -3.64 -7.43 -1.76
C ASN A 285 -4.51 -7.21 -3.02
N LEU A 286 -4.87 -8.31 -3.68
CA LEU A 286 -5.77 -8.36 -4.84
C LEU A 286 -7.20 -8.79 -4.47
N ARG A 287 -7.53 -8.91 -3.18
CA ARG A 287 -8.91 -9.14 -2.73
C ARG A 287 -9.78 -7.89 -2.95
N SER A 288 -10.19 -7.66 -4.20
CA SER A 288 -11.14 -6.62 -4.58
C SER A 288 -12.16 -7.14 -5.59
N PRO A 289 -13.47 -6.95 -5.36
CA PRO A 289 -14.49 -7.31 -6.35
C PRO A 289 -14.38 -6.47 -7.64
N GLU A 290 -13.72 -5.30 -7.59
CA GLU A 290 -13.60 -4.37 -8.71
C GLU A 290 -12.72 -4.94 -9.84
N ILE A 291 -11.82 -5.88 -9.53
CA ILE A 291 -10.98 -6.57 -10.53
C ILE A 291 -11.84 -7.32 -11.56
N ALA A 292 -13.04 -7.79 -11.16
CA ALA A 292 -13.95 -8.48 -12.08
C ALA A 292 -14.47 -7.57 -13.21
N GLY A 293 -14.38 -6.24 -13.06
CA GLY A 293 -14.72 -5.27 -14.10
C GLY A 293 -13.66 -5.13 -15.20
N LEU A 294 -12.46 -5.69 -15.03
CA LEU A 294 -11.42 -5.67 -16.06
C LEU A 294 -11.64 -6.78 -17.10
N PRO A 295 -11.29 -6.54 -18.38
CA PRO A 295 -11.22 -7.60 -19.39
C PRO A 295 -10.33 -8.76 -18.94
N LEU A 296 -10.63 -9.99 -19.38
CA LEU A 296 -9.89 -11.20 -18.99
C LEU A 296 -8.37 -11.05 -19.18
N ALA A 297 -7.94 -10.54 -20.33
CA ALA A 297 -6.53 -10.33 -20.63
C ALA A 297 -5.85 -9.37 -19.64
N GLU A 298 -6.56 -8.32 -19.20
CA GLU A 298 -6.03 -7.34 -18.25
C GLU A 298 -5.98 -7.90 -16.82
N ARG A 299 -6.92 -8.76 -16.42
CA ARG A 299 -6.84 -9.50 -15.15
C ARG A 299 -5.63 -10.42 -15.11
N VAL A 300 -5.40 -11.18 -16.19
CA VAL A 300 -4.22 -12.07 -16.33
C VAL A 300 -2.93 -11.26 -16.24
N LYS A 301 -2.83 -10.14 -16.98
CA LYS A 301 -1.67 -9.23 -16.91
C LYS A 301 -1.45 -8.67 -15.51
N LEU A 302 -2.51 -8.25 -14.80
CA LEU A 302 -2.41 -7.75 -13.44
C LEU A 302 -1.82 -8.82 -12.50
N ILE A 303 -2.35 -10.04 -12.54
CA ILE A 303 -1.89 -11.15 -11.70
C ILE A 303 -0.42 -11.47 -11.98
N LEU A 304 -0.04 -11.59 -13.27
CA LEU A 304 1.33 -11.89 -13.67
C LEU A 304 2.30 -10.76 -13.28
N ASN A 305 1.93 -9.50 -13.49
CA ASN A 305 2.77 -8.34 -13.12
C ASN A 305 2.98 -8.27 -11.61
N MET A 306 1.95 -8.54 -10.82
CA MET A 306 2.04 -8.55 -9.37
C MET A 306 2.84 -9.75 -8.87
N TYR A 307 2.64 -10.94 -9.46
CA TYR A 307 3.41 -12.16 -9.13
C TYR A 307 4.90 -11.98 -9.42
N TYR A 308 5.26 -11.57 -10.65
CA TYR A 308 6.65 -11.32 -11.02
C TYR A 308 7.29 -10.20 -10.19
N SER A 309 6.53 -9.14 -9.86
CA SER A 309 7.01 -8.05 -9.00
C SER A 309 7.23 -8.48 -7.54
N SER A 310 6.60 -9.58 -7.11
CA SER A 310 6.79 -10.14 -5.77
C SER A 310 8.10 -10.92 -5.61
N LEU A 311 8.68 -11.39 -6.73
CA LEU A 311 9.91 -12.17 -6.74
C LEU A 311 11.10 -11.38 -6.16
N THR A 312 11.86 -12.00 -5.27
CA THR A 312 13.00 -11.40 -4.57
C THR A 312 14.08 -10.98 -5.53
N LEU A 313 14.37 -11.78 -6.56
CA LEU A 313 15.30 -11.41 -7.62
C LEU A 313 14.91 -10.09 -8.29
N ILE A 314 13.62 -9.90 -8.56
CA ILE A 314 13.11 -8.69 -9.20
C ILE A 314 13.16 -7.49 -8.26
N LYS A 315 12.89 -7.70 -6.97
CA LYS A 315 13.08 -6.67 -5.93
C LYS A 315 14.54 -6.25 -5.80
N LEU A 316 15.50 -7.19 -5.89
CA LEU A 316 16.93 -6.91 -5.86
C LEU A 316 17.36 -6.12 -7.10
N ILE A 317 16.90 -6.51 -8.28
CA ILE A 317 17.16 -5.78 -9.53
C ILE A 317 16.66 -4.32 -9.43
N LYS A 318 15.42 -4.12 -8.97
CA LYS A 318 14.86 -2.78 -8.72
C LYS A 318 15.69 -2.00 -7.70
N TYR A 319 16.15 -2.65 -6.63
CA TYR A 319 17.01 -2.00 -5.64
C TYR A 319 18.33 -1.54 -6.26
N THR A 320 18.96 -2.35 -7.11
CA THR A 320 20.18 -1.95 -7.82
C THR A 320 19.96 -0.77 -8.77
N GLU A 321 18.81 -0.69 -9.46
CA GLU A 321 18.45 0.50 -10.27
C GLU A 321 18.46 1.78 -9.43
N THR A 322 17.88 1.75 -8.21
CA THR A 322 17.87 2.94 -7.34
C THR A 322 19.26 3.37 -6.82
N LEU A 323 20.22 2.44 -6.83
CA LEU A 323 21.62 2.74 -6.52
C LEU A 323 22.37 3.25 -7.75
N ASP A 324 22.00 2.76 -8.93
CA ASP A 324 22.61 3.10 -10.21
C ASP A 324 22.26 4.54 -10.65
N GLU A 325 21.00 4.96 -10.44
CA GLU A 325 20.59 6.38 -10.56
C GLU A 325 21.41 7.33 -9.66
N ARG A 326 22.07 6.80 -8.63
CA ARG A 326 22.99 7.57 -7.77
C ARG A 326 24.45 7.50 -8.20
N ARG A 327 24.83 6.64 -9.16
CA ARG A 327 26.25 6.33 -9.47
C ARG A 327 26.60 6.20 -10.96
N SER A 328 25.66 6.42 -11.88
CA SER A 328 25.93 6.49 -13.34
C SER A 328 26.61 5.23 -13.90
N TRP A 329 26.25 4.04 -13.42
CA TRP A 329 26.77 2.77 -13.93
C TRP A 329 25.92 2.31 -15.14
N PRO A 330 26.50 1.63 -16.14
CA PRO A 330 25.71 0.99 -17.19
C PRO A 330 24.95 -0.21 -16.59
N GLY A 331 23.65 -0.04 -16.35
CA GLY A 331 22.78 -1.06 -15.77
C GLY A 331 22.85 -2.43 -16.48
N PRO A 332 22.54 -3.54 -15.78
CA PRO A 332 22.75 -4.90 -16.28
C PRO A 332 21.93 -5.22 -17.54
N VAL A 333 22.54 -5.91 -18.52
CA VAL A 333 21.95 -6.31 -19.82
C VAL A 333 20.57 -6.99 -19.70
N LEU A 334 20.36 -7.79 -18.64
CA LEU A 334 19.09 -8.45 -18.31
C LEU A 334 17.93 -7.46 -18.14
N LEU A 335 18.21 -6.25 -17.66
CA LEU A 335 17.25 -5.19 -17.41
C LEU A 335 16.77 -4.54 -18.71
N SER A 336 17.70 -4.31 -19.64
CA SER A 336 17.40 -3.82 -20.99
C SER A 336 16.55 -4.83 -21.76
N ALA A 337 16.83 -6.13 -21.61
CA ALA A 337 16.02 -7.20 -22.19
C ALA A 337 14.61 -7.27 -21.57
N ALA A 338 14.49 -7.15 -20.24
CA ALA A 338 13.18 -7.11 -19.56
C ALA A 338 12.34 -5.90 -19.98
N LYS A 339 12.96 -4.72 -20.12
CA LYS A 339 12.30 -3.50 -20.64
C LYS A 339 11.90 -3.67 -22.11
N ALA A 340 12.74 -4.31 -22.94
CA ALA A 340 12.47 -4.55 -24.35
C ALA A 340 11.27 -5.49 -24.60
N ILE A 341 11.00 -6.45 -23.70
CA ILE A 341 9.81 -7.32 -23.76
C ILE A 341 8.58 -6.71 -23.06
N GLY A 342 8.62 -5.42 -22.70
CA GLY A 342 7.50 -4.72 -22.08
C GLY A 342 7.20 -5.13 -20.64
N ALA A 343 8.14 -5.78 -19.95
CA ALA A 343 8.02 -6.07 -18.53
C ALA A 343 8.20 -4.76 -17.74
N GLN A 344 7.11 -4.01 -17.62
CA GLN A 344 7.07 -2.81 -16.80
C GLN A 344 7.28 -3.22 -15.35
N LEU A 345 8.37 -2.77 -14.73
CA LEU A 345 8.75 -3.10 -13.36
C LEU A 345 7.81 -2.39 -12.37
N TRP A 346 6.58 -2.87 -12.24
CA TRP A 346 5.59 -2.35 -11.30
C TRP A 346 6.12 -2.40 -9.87
N HIS A 347 5.83 -1.40 -9.05
CA HIS A 347 6.25 -1.41 -7.64
C HIS A 347 5.56 -2.50 -6.78
N GLY A 348 4.73 -3.36 -7.39
CA GLY A 348 4.12 -4.53 -6.77
C GLY A 348 3.13 -4.19 -5.67
N ARG A 349 2.53 -2.99 -5.68
CA ARG A 349 1.48 -2.59 -4.75
C ARG A 349 0.32 -1.98 -5.53
N VAL A 350 -0.88 -2.13 -5.00
CA VAL A 350 -2.13 -1.59 -5.54
C VAL A 350 -2.95 -1.02 -4.39
N GLY A 351 -2.33 -0.15 -3.59
CA GLY A 351 -2.88 0.37 -2.33
C GLY A 351 -4.35 0.81 -2.43
N PRO A 352 -4.73 1.62 -3.43
CA PRO A 352 -6.12 2.02 -3.63
C PRO A 352 -7.09 0.87 -3.87
N LEU A 353 -6.67 -0.13 -4.65
CA LEU A 353 -7.48 -1.32 -4.94
C LEU A 353 -7.62 -2.21 -3.69
N ALA A 354 -6.54 -2.35 -2.92
CA ALA A 354 -6.49 -3.16 -1.70
C ALA A 354 -7.43 -2.64 -0.60
N VAL A 355 -7.83 -1.36 -0.65
CA VAL A 355 -8.77 -0.75 0.30
C VAL A 355 -10.21 -1.25 0.11
N ALA A 356 -10.60 -1.68 -1.10
CA ALA A 356 -12.01 -1.89 -1.46
C ALA A 356 -12.78 -2.80 -0.49
N THR A 357 -12.24 -3.99 -0.19
CA THR A 357 -12.92 -4.94 0.70
C THR A 357 -12.97 -4.44 2.15
N SER A 358 -11.87 -3.85 2.64
CA SER A 358 -11.81 -3.31 4.01
C SER A 358 -12.73 -2.12 4.20
N PHE A 359 -12.90 -1.28 3.17
CA PHE A 359 -13.82 -0.14 3.19
C PHE A 359 -15.27 -0.60 3.20
N ASP A 360 -15.63 -1.63 2.43
CA ASP A 360 -16.99 -2.18 2.41
C ASP A 360 -17.37 -2.82 3.74
N GLN A 361 -16.42 -3.50 4.39
CA GLN A 361 -16.61 -3.99 5.76
C GLN A 361 -16.78 -2.82 6.74
N LEU A 362 -15.92 -1.81 6.66
CA LEU A 362 -15.99 -0.61 7.51
C LEU A 362 -17.35 0.11 7.38
N VAL A 363 -17.87 0.27 6.16
CA VAL A 363 -19.21 0.85 5.92
C VAL A 363 -20.29 0.03 6.62
N THR A 364 -20.21 -1.30 6.51
CA THR A 364 -21.16 -2.22 7.15
C THR A 364 -21.10 -2.09 8.67
N ASP A 365 -19.89 -2.10 9.25
CA ASP A 365 -19.69 -2.05 10.70
C ASP A 365 -20.15 -0.71 11.29
N ILE A 366 -19.82 0.41 10.64
CA ILE A 366 -20.27 1.75 11.05
C ILE A 366 -21.80 1.85 11.00
N SER A 367 -22.44 1.25 10.00
CA SER A 367 -23.91 1.29 9.86
C SER A 367 -24.65 0.56 10.99
N ARG A 368 -24.00 -0.44 11.61
CA ARG A 368 -24.54 -1.26 12.71
C ARG A 368 -24.05 -0.81 14.08
N ALA A 369 -23.24 0.24 14.14
CA ALA A 369 -22.61 0.70 15.36
C ALA A 369 -23.62 1.25 16.36
N LYS A 370 -23.33 1.04 17.65
CA LYS A 370 -24.00 1.70 18.78
C LYS A 370 -23.13 2.82 19.32
N GLY A 371 -23.67 3.64 20.22
CA GLY A 371 -22.91 4.67 20.93
C GLY A 371 -21.64 4.12 21.61
N GLY A 372 -20.67 5.00 21.85
CA GLY A 372 -19.38 4.61 22.43
C GLY A 372 -18.54 3.71 21.54
N SER A 373 -18.67 3.83 20.22
CA SER A 373 -17.82 3.16 19.23
C SER A 373 -16.99 4.16 18.46
N LEU A 374 -15.68 3.93 18.39
CA LEU A 374 -14.73 4.63 17.53
C LEU A 374 -14.35 3.70 16.38
N PHE A 375 -14.50 4.18 15.15
CA PHE A 375 -13.94 3.57 13.95
C PHE A 375 -12.80 4.44 13.45
N PHE A 376 -11.59 3.93 13.53
CA PHE A 376 -10.38 4.62 13.12
C PHE A 376 -9.78 3.89 11.92
N ALA A 377 -9.70 4.56 10.76
CA ALA A 377 -9.27 3.92 9.53
C ALA A 377 -8.14 4.70 8.84
N HIS A 378 -7.06 4.03 8.46
CA HIS A 378 -6.04 4.54 7.55
C HIS A 378 -6.16 3.82 6.20
N LEU A 379 -6.58 4.58 5.18
CA LEU A 379 -6.94 4.07 3.87
C LEU A 379 -5.93 4.58 2.83
N LEU A 380 -5.36 3.68 2.03
CA LEU A 380 -4.35 3.96 1.00
C LEU A 380 -4.97 4.56 -0.27
N MET A 381 -5.82 5.58 -0.11
CA MET A 381 -6.44 6.33 -1.20
C MET A 381 -6.42 7.82 -0.86
N PRO A 382 -6.12 8.72 -1.83
CA PRO A 382 -5.86 8.48 -3.24
C PRO A 382 -4.37 8.24 -3.61
N HIS A 383 -3.54 7.72 -2.70
CA HIS A 383 -2.14 7.33 -2.97
C HIS A 383 -1.97 6.55 -4.29
N TYR A 384 -0.86 6.75 -5.00
CA TYR A 384 -0.56 6.04 -6.24
C TYR A 384 -0.41 4.50 -6.02
N PRO A 385 -0.56 3.64 -7.04
CA PRO A 385 -0.82 3.96 -8.44
C PRO A 385 -2.23 4.50 -8.65
N TYR A 386 -2.43 5.32 -9.69
CA TYR A 386 -3.75 5.86 -10.01
C TYR A 386 -4.55 4.84 -10.83
N VAL A 387 -5.27 3.97 -10.13
CA VAL A 387 -5.94 2.80 -10.74
C VAL A 387 -7.36 3.10 -11.21
N TYR A 388 -7.99 4.16 -10.69
CA TYR A 388 -9.39 4.50 -10.97
C TYR A 388 -9.53 5.59 -12.06
N GLY A 389 -10.52 5.39 -12.93
CA GLY A 389 -10.98 6.34 -13.93
C GLY A 389 -12.04 7.32 -13.40
N PRO A 390 -12.55 8.23 -14.27
CA PRO A 390 -13.51 9.27 -13.90
C PRO A 390 -14.86 8.76 -13.35
N ASP A 391 -15.23 7.55 -13.70
CA ASP A 391 -16.44 6.85 -13.27
C ASP A 391 -16.21 5.97 -12.01
N CYS A 392 -15.00 5.96 -11.45
CA CYS A 392 -14.59 5.08 -10.34
C CYS A 392 -14.55 3.59 -10.74
N ALA A 393 -14.50 3.28 -12.05
CA ALA A 393 -14.10 1.98 -12.56
C ALA A 393 -12.57 1.88 -12.64
N LEU A 394 -12.03 0.66 -12.71
CA LEU A 394 -10.60 0.46 -12.92
C LEU A 394 -10.21 0.87 -14.33
N ARG A 395 -9.10 1.59 -14.46
CA ARG A 395 -8.53 1.96 -15.76
C ARG A 395 -8.07 0.72 -16.50
N SER A 396 -8.36 0.69 -17.79
CA SER A 396 -7.89 -0.33 -18.72
C SER A 396 -7.22 0.36 -19.92
N PRO A 397 -6.05 -0.11 -20.39
CA PRO A 397 -5.32 -1.29 -19.91
C PRO A 397 -4.65 -1.06 -18.54
N VAL A 398 -4.32 -2.14 -17.83
CA VAL A 398 -3.63 -2.10 -16.53
C VAL A 398 -2.31 -1.33 -16.63
N SER A 399 -1.60 -1.45 -17.76
CA SER A 399 -0.36 -0.70 -18.06
C SER A 399 -0.52 0.82 -18.06
N SER A 400 -1.75 1.34 -18.08
CA SER A 400 -2.01 2.78 -17.96
C SER A 400 -1.90 3.31 -16.52
N TRP A 401 -1.85 2.43 -15.50
CA TRP A 401 -1.80 2.87 -14.11
C TRP A 401 -0.44 3.51 -13.81
N SER A 402 -0.47 4.80 -13.55
CA SER A 402 0.72 5.63 -13.39
C SER A 402 1.13 5.79 -11.93
N GLN A 403 2.38 6.20 -11.73
CA GLN A 403 2.95 6.59 -10.45
C GLN A 403 2.82 8.10 -10.25
N LYS A 404 3.28 8.62 -9.11
CA LYS A 404 3.36 10.07 -8.88
C LYS A 404 4.54 10.77 -9.57
N HIS A 405 5.48 10.02 -10.13
CA HIS A 405 6.69 10.51 -10.81
C HIS A 405 7.05 9.60 -12.00
N LEU A 406 7.88 10.11 -12.90
CA LEU A 406 8.55 9.33 -13.93
C LEU A 406 9.58 8.37 -13.29
N PRO A 407 10.05 7.32 -13.98
CA PRO A 407 10.97 6.34 -13.40
C PRO A 407 12.24 6.94 -12.77
N ASP A 408 12.75 8.04 -13.32
CA ASP A 408 13.93 8.78 -12.84
C ASP A 408 13.67 9.63 -11.56
N GLY A 409 12.49 9.49 -10.95
CA GLY A 409 12.10 10.26 -9.78
C GLY A 409 11.55 11.66 -10.07
N THR A 410 11.53 12.12 -11.33
CA THR A 410 11.20 13.51 -11.66
C THR A 410 9.80 13.67 -12.25
N ASN A 411 9.36 14.92 -12.39
CA ASN A 411 8.20 15.28 -13.21
C ASN A 411 8.51 16.52 -14.07
N SER A 412 8.36 16.37 -15.38
CA SER A 412 8.16 17.49 -16.31
C SER A 412 6.81 18.18 -16.08
N SER A 413 6.60 19.38 -16.64
CA SER A 413 5.30 20.05 -16.57
C SER A 413 4.17 19.19 -17.15
N ALA A 414 4.43 18.50 -18.27
CA ALA A 414 3.44 17.65 -18.94
C ALA A 414 3.11 16.38 -18.14
N SER A 415 4.14 15.67 -17.67
CA SER A 415 3.94 14.47 -16.82
C SER A 415 3.22 14.81 -15.51
N ARG A 416 3.57 15.95 -14.89
CA ARG A 416 2.85 16.46 -13.71
C ARG A 416 1.37 16.72 -13.99
N GLN A 417 1.03 17.35 -15.11
CA GLN A 417 -0.38 17.56 -15.48
C GLN A 417 -1.13 16.25 -15.67
N LYS A 418 -0.50 15.26 -16.33
CA LYS A 418 -1.07 13.92 -16.51
C LYS A 418 -1.34 13.23 -15.16
N HIS A 419 -0.33 13.17 -14.28
CA HIS A 419 -0.45 12.56 -12.96
C HIS A 419 -1.54 13.24 -12.12
N TYR A 420 -1.69 14.57 -12.20
CA TYR A 420 -2.76 15.27 -11.50
C TYR A 420 -4.15 14.98 -12.05
N ALA A 421 -4.32 14.83 -13.37
CA ALA A 421 -5.60 14.44 -13.95
C ALA A 421 -6.05 13.06 -13.44
N GLU A 422 -5.12 12.10 -13.40
CA GLU A 422 -5.36 10.74 -12.91
C GLU A 422 -5.60 10.71 -11.38
N TYR A 423 -4.84 11.51 -10.63
CA TYR A 423 -5.05 11.74 -9.20
C TYR A 423 -6.44 12.32 -8.91
N PHE A 424 -6.93 13.27 -9.72
CA PHE A 424 -8.26 13.85 -9.56
C PHE A 424 -9.38 12.86 -9.88
N ASP A 425 -9.20 11.97 -10.85
CA ASP A 425 -10.13 10.84 -11.06
C ASP A 425 -10.20 9.92 -9.83
N GLN A 426 -9.04 9.55 -9.29
CA GLN A 426 -8.98 8.74 -8.07
C GLN A 426 -9.59 9.46 -6.86
N THR A 427 -9.38 10.77 -6.72
CA THR A 427 -10.00 11.59 -5.68
C THR A 427 -11.53 11.66 -5.86
N ARG A 428 -12.04 11.75 -7.09
CA ARG A 428 -13.49 11.64 -7.37
C ARG A 428 -14.03 10.28 -6.92
N CYS A 429 -13.28 9.20 -7.12
CA CYS A 429 -13.65 7.86 -6.67
C CYS A 429 -13.69 7.78 -5.12
N VAL A 430 -12.72 8.38 -4.42
CA VAL A 430 -12.77 8.54 -2.95
C VAL A 430 -14.06 9.24 -2.52
N MET A 431 -14.41 10.36 -3.15
CA MET A 431 -15.65 11.10 -2.83
C MET A 431 -16.91 10.25 -3.07
N ARG A 432 -16.95 9.42 -4.12
CA ARG A 432 -18.06 8.48 -4.36
C ARG A 432 -18.15 7.41 -3.26
N LYS A 433 -17.02 6.86 -2.84
CA LYS A 433 -16.95 5.88 -1.72
C LYS A 433 -17.41 6.51 -0.40
N LEU A 434 -16.96 7.74 -0.10
CA LEU A 434 -17.43 8.50 1.07
C LEU A 434 -18.93 8.83 1.00
N GLN A 435 -19.45 9.18 -0.18
CA GLN A 435 -20.89 9.40 -0.38
C GLN A 435 -21.69 8.13 -0.04
N ARG A 436 -21.25 6.95 -0.50
CA ARG A 436 -21.87 5.66 -0.15
C ARG A 436 -21.86 5.43 1.37
N LEU A 437 -20.76 5.72 2.05
CA LEU A 437 -20.69 5.65 3.51
C LEU A 437 -21.73 6.57 4.15
N PHE A 438 -21.76 7.85 3.77
CA PHE A 438 -22.67 8.84 4.35
C PHE A 438 -24.15 8.46 4.13
N ASP A 439 -24.51 7.99 2.94
CA ASP A 439 -25.89 7.61 2.64
C ASP A 439 -26.30 6.34 3.37
N THR A 440 -25.38 5.39 3.55
CA THR A 440 -25.61 4.20 4.38
C THR A 440 -25.81 4.58 5.84
N MET A 441 -24.97 5.47 6.38
CA MET A 441 -25.12 5.98 7.74
C MET A 441 -26.42 6.77 7.94
N LYS A 442 -26.87 7.53 6.92
CA LYS A 442 -28.15 8.27 6.98
C LYS A 442 -29.33 7.30 7.03
N ARG A 443 -29.35 6.28 6.17
CA ARG A 443 -30.39 5.23 6.18
C ARG A 443 -30.42 4.46 7.50
N ALA A 444 -29.25 4.21 8.09
CA ALA A 444 -29.15 3.54 9.40
C ALA A 444 -29.42 4.47 10.60
N GLY A 445 -29.64 5.78 10.38
CA GLY A 445 -29.85 6.75 11.45
C GLY A 445 -28.61 7.07 12.29
N THR A 446 -27.42 6.59 11.91
CA THR A 446 -26.17 6.83 12.64
C THR A 446 -25.54 8.18 12.28
N PHE A 447 -25.70 8.66 11.04
CA PHE A 447 -25.01 9.86 10.53
C PHE A 447 -25.21 11.14 11.38
N LYS A 448 -26.42 11.38 11.87
CA LYS A 448 -26.71 12.56 12.70
C LYS A 448 -26.08 12.48 14.08
N LYS A 449 -25.98 11.27 14.64
CA LYS A 449 -25.46 10.96 15.99
C LYS A 449 -23.93 10.78 16.00
N SER A 450 -23.29 10.81 14.84
CA SER A 450 -21.85 10.61 14.71
C SER A 450 -21.06 11.93 14.71
N ILE A 451 -19.88 11.88 15.33
CA ILE A 451 -18.75 12.75 15.04
C ILE A 451 -17.97 12.09 13.90
N ILE A 452 -17.71 12.81 12.82
CA ILE A 452 -16.99 12.31 11.65
C ILE A 452 -15.81 13.23 11.38
N VAL A 453 -14.60 12.71 11.43
CA VAL A 453 -13.34 13.39 11.10
C VAL A 453 -12.76 12.69 9.88
N ILE A 454 -12.44 13.46 8.83
CA ILE A 454 -11.83 12.93 7.60
C ILE A 454 -10.67 13.83 7.25
N HIS A 455 -9.48 13.27 7.12
CA HIS A 455 -8.30 14.05 6.75
C HIS A 455 -7.32 13.26 5.91
N GLY A 456 -6.42 13.97 5.23
CA GLY A 456 -5.23 13.36 4.65
C GLY A 456 -4.10 13.30 5.67
N ASP A 457 -3.13 12.43 5.44
CA ASP A 457 -1.88 12.42 6.21
C ASP A 457 -0.91 13.51 5.70
N HIS A 458 -0.84 13.74 4.39
CA HIS A 458 -0.08 14.81 3.75
C HIS A 458 -0.63 15.12 2.34
N GLY A 459 0.13 15.84 1.52
CA GLY A 459 -0.24 16.17 0.14
C GLY A 459 0.01 15.04 -0.87
N ALA A 460 -0.30 15.28 -2.15
CA ALA A 460 -0.23 14.28 -3.21
C ALA A 460 1.20 13.86 -3.63
N ARG A 461 2.22 14.64 -3.23
CA ARG A 461 3.64 14.44 -3.56
C ARG A 461 3.97 14.31 -5.06
N ILE A 462 3.15 14.90 -5.93
CA ILE A 462 3.40 14.99 -7.38
C ILE A 462 4.29 16.22 -7.68
N SER A 463 5.42 16.31 -6.98
CA SER A 463 6.36 17.44 -7.07
C SER A 463 7.20 17.39 -8.35
N ARG A 464 7.72 18.54 -8.78
CA ARG A 464 8.64 18.61 -9.95
C ARG A 464 10.05 18.17 -9.58
N ALA A 465 10.47 18.49 -8.35
CA ALA A 465 11.82 18.22 -7.86
C ALA A 465 11.90 16.93 -7.02
N SER A 466 12.60 15.93 -7.55
CA SER A 466 13.46 15.03 -6.75
C SER A 466 14.92 15.54 -6.71
N GLN A 467 15.26 16.57 -7.49
CA GLN A 467 16.64 17.03 -7.65
C GLN A 467 17.20 17.59 -6.33
N LEU A 468 18.14 16.84 -5.76
CA LEU A 468 18.99 17.25 -4.65
C LEU A 468 19.66 18.59 -5.00
N GLY A 469 19.23 19.69 -4.38
CA GLY A 469 19.93 20.98 -4.40
C GLY A 469 19.12 22.19 -4.85
N ALA A 470 17.99 22.02 -5.54
CA ALA A 470 17.11 23.15 -5.90
C ALA A 470 16.21 23.55 -4.73
N ALA A 471 16.03 24.86 -4.50
CA ALA A 471 15.09 25.36 -3.51
C ALA A 471 13.65 24.93 -3.89
N PRO A 472 12.84 24.40 -2.96
CA PRO A 472 11.47 24.00 -3.27
C PRO A 472 10.63 25.18 -3.77
N SER A 473 9.91 24.98 -4.88
CA SER A 473 8.95 25.97 -5.36
C SER A 473 7.69 25.98 -4.48
N MET A 474 6.87 27.02 -4.58
CA MET A 474 5.54 27.04 -3.94
C MET A 474 4.68 25.82 -4.32
N ALA A 475 4.76 25.37 -5.58
CA ALA A 475 4.05 24.17 -6.01
C ALA A 475 4.55 22.92 -5.26
N ASP A 476 5.86 22.80 -5.00
CA ASP A 476 6.40 21.66 -4.26
C ASP A 476 5.97 21.68 -2.79
N TYR A 477 5.83 22.86 -2.17
CA TYR A 477 5.25 23.00 -0.82
C TYR A 477 3.80 22.55 -0.79
N ILE A 478 2.99 22.99 -1.76
CA ILE A 478 1.59 22.57 -1.88
C ILE A 478 1.51 21.05 -2.07
N ASP A 479 2.29 20.51 -3.00
CA ASP A 479 2.29 19.08 -3.34
C ASP A 479 2.63 18.21 -2.12
N ARG A 480 3.51 18.69 -1.24
CA ARG A 480 3.97 17.94 -0.05
C ARG A 480 3.07 18.13 1.16
N PHE A 481 2.61 19.36 1.42
CA PHE A 481 2.05 19.71 2.73
C PHE A 481 0.55 20.05 2.71
N SER A 482 -0.03 20.42 1.56
CA SER A 482 -1.48 20.69 1.49
C SER A 482 -2.25 19.40 1.71
N THR A 483 -3.09 19.32 2.74
CA THR A 483 -3.80 18.08 3.09
C THR A 483 -5.28 18.35 3.36
N LEU A 484 -6.12 17.35 3.15
CA LEU A 484 -7.54 17.43 3.46
C LEU A 484 -7.75 17.48 4.98
N PHE A 485 -8.69 18.30 5.46
CA PHE A 485 -9.30 18.12 6.77
C PHE A 485 -10.74 18.59 6.79
N ALA A 486 -11.66 17.69 7.11
CA ALA A 486 -13.09 17.96 7.24
C ALA A 486 -13.63 17.32 8.52
N ILE A 487 -14.50 18.06 9.21
CA ILE A 487 -15.13 17.57 10.44
C ILE A 487 -16.63 17.87 10.46
N LYS A 488 -17.41 16.87 10.88
CA LYS A 488 -18.82 16.99 11.22
C LYS A 488 -18.98 16.56 12.67
N ALA A 489 -19.51 17.42 13.51
CA ALA A 489 -19.80 17.11 14.90
C ALA A 489 -20.98 17.96 15.39
N PRO A 490 -21.63 17.59 16.51
CA PRO A 490 -22.52 18.51 17.23
C PRO A 490 -21.81 19.85 17.49
N ASN A 491 -22.54 20.96 17.35
CA ASN A 491 -22.04 22.32 17.58
C ASN A 491 -20.88 22.78 16.67
N ILE A 492 -20.61 22.07 15.56
CA ILE A 492 -19.73 22.56 14.49
C ILE A 492 -20.60 23.03 13.32
N VAL A 493 -20.53 24.33 13.03
CA VAL A 493 -21.27 24.93 11.91
C VAL A 493 -20.67 24.47 10.58
N PRO A 494 -21.46 23.87 9.67
CA PRO A 494 -20.99 23.50 8.34
C PRO A 494 -20.47 24.70 7.54
N GLY A 495 -19.50 24.48 6.67
CA GLY A 495 -18.95 25.55 5.82
C GLY A 495 -17.47 25.36 5.52
N THR A 496 -16.83 26.43 5.06
CA THR A 496 -15.40 26.42 4.73
C THR A 496 -14.64 27.34 5.68
N ASP A 497 -13.53 26.85 6.22
CA ASP A 497 -12.53 27.63 6.94
C ASP A 497 -11.29 27.80 6.06
N ALA A 498 -10.86 29.03 5.82
CA ALA A 498 -9.70 29.34 4.99
C ALA A 498 -8.44 29.69 5.78
N ARG A 499 -8.45 29.53 7.11
CA ARG A 499 -7.25 29.70 7.93
C ARG A 499 -6.26 28.58 7.64
N MET A 500 -4.98 28.93 7.54
CA MET A 500 -3.87 27.97 7.52
C MET A 500 -3.71 27.38 8.91
N VAL A 501 -4.10 26.12 9.10
CA VAL A 501 -4.05 25.43 10.39
C VAL A 501 -3.39 24.07 10.19
N SER A 502 -2.47 23.70 11.08
CA SER A 502 -1.77 22.42 10.95
C SER A 502 -2.69 21.24 11.28
N LEU A 503 -2.42 20.08 10.69
CA LEU A 503 -3.13 18.84 10.99
C LEU A 503 -3.09 18.52 12.49
N LEU A 504 -1.96 18.77 13.15
CA LEU A 504 -1.80 18.63 14.59
C LEU A 504 -2.79 19.51 15.38
N GLN A 505 -2.86 20.81 15.04
CA GLN A 505 -3.80 21.73 15.67
C GLN A 505 -5.26 21.32 15.42
N LEU A 506 -5.57 20.87 14.21
CA LEU A 506 -6.91 20.41 13.83
C LEU A 506 -7.32 19.14 14.56
N LEU A 507 -6.40 18.20 14.81
CA LEU A 507 -6.66 17.02 15.62
C LEU A 507 -6.82 17.36 17.11
N LYS A 508 -6.02 18.29 17.64
CA LYS A 508 -6.25 18.86 18.99
C LYS A 508 -7.63 19.46 19.10
N PHE A 509 -8.06 20.25 18.12
CA PHE A 509 -9.41 20.81 18.08
C PHE A 509 -10.50 19.72 18.02
N ALA A 510 -10.27 18.66 17.23
CA ALA A 510 -11.24 17.58 17.08
C ALA A 510 -11.51 16.82 18.39
N THR A 511 -10.50 16.68 19.26
CA THR A 511 -10.63 16.00 20.56
C THR A 511 -11.08 16.94 21.67
N SER A 512 -10.43 18.10 21.82
CA SER A 512 -10.66 19.03 22.94
C SER A 512 -11.85 19.96 22.75
N ARG A 513 -12.27 20.21 21.50
CA ARG A 513 -13.20 21.29 21.12
C ARG A 513 -12.73 22.70 21.49
N ASP A 514 -11.47 22.86 21.88
CA ASP A 514 -10.93 24.16 22.26
C ASP A 514 -10.56 24.96 21.00
N ALA A 515 -11.33 26.00 20.69
CA ALA A 515 -11.07 26.88 19.55
C ALA A 515 -9.72 27.62 19.66
N ARG A 516 -9.12 27.75 20.85
CA ARG A 516 -7.78 28.33 21.03
C ARG A 516 -6.70 27.52 20.31
N SER A 517 -6.91 26.22 20.11
CA SER A 517 -6.01 25.37 19.32
C SER A 517 -5.95 25.77 17.84
N LEU A 518 -6.97 26.50 17.33
CA LEU A 518 -7.05 27.00 15.96
C LEU A 518 -6.51 28.43 15.79
N SER A 519 -5.70 28.91 16.75
CA SER A 519 -5.16 30.27 16.74
C SER A 519 -4.35 30.56 15.47
N ALA A 520 -4.77 31.58 14.72
CA ALA A 520 -4.11 32.05 13.50
C ALA A 520 -2.78 32.78 13.76
N LYS A 521 -2.43 33.02 15.03
CA LYS A 521 -1.17 33.69 15.41
C LYS A 521 0.06 32.81 15.21
N ALA A 522 -0.10 31.49 15.09
CA ALA A 522 1.01 30.58 14.85
C ALA A 522 1.50 30.70 13.41
N VAL A 523 2.80 30.95 13.24
CA VAL A 523 3.44 30.98 11.92
C VAL A 523 3.38 29.57 11.31
N PRO A 524 2.75 29.38 10.13
CA PRO A 524 2.69 28.07 9.50
C PRO A 524 4.09 27.49 9.30
N THR A 525 4.36 26.33 9.89
CA THR A 525 5.71 25.76 9.93
C THR A 525 5.68 24.30 9.53
N VAL A 526 6.58 23.93 8.62
CA VAL A 526 6.78 22.56 8.15
C VAL A 526 8.20 22.08 8.43
N TYR A 527 8.38 20.77 8.46
CA TYR A 527 9.64 20.13 8.77
C TYR A 527 10.07 19.22 7.62
N GLY A 528 11.33 19.35 7.24
CA GLY A 528 11.97 18.53 6.22
C GLY A 528 13.28 17.94 6.71
N TYR A 529 13.65 16.78 6.19
CA TYR A 529 14.95 16.17 6.44
C TYR A 529 15.93 16.52 5.33
N ASP A 530 17.06 17.10 5.71
CA ASP A 530 18.24 17.25 4.86
C ASP A 530 19.36 16.33 5.35
N ARG A 531 20.03 15.62 4.45
CA ARG A 531 21.09 14.66 4.82
C ARG A 531 22.31 15.32 5.48
N LYS A 532 22.61 16.58 5.16
CA LYS A 532 23.78 17.31 5.69
C LYS A 532 23.42 18.09 6.95
N ARG A 533 22.19 18.61 7.03
CA ARG A 533 21.74 19.53 8.09
C ARG A 533 20.78 18.89 9.09
N GLY A 534 20.38 17.64 8.86
CA GLY A 534 19.35 16.98 9.66
C GLY A 534 17.96 17.58 9.41
N TYR A 535 17.05 17.44 10.37
CA TYR A 535 15.73 18.07 10.28
C TYR A 535 15.82 19.58 10.50
N SER A 536 15.16 20.35 9.63
CA SER A 536 14.98 21.78 9.78
C SER A 536 13.51 22.17 9.72
N ALA A 537 13.16 23.22 10.48
CA ALA A 537 11.88 23.89 10.40
C ALA A 537 11.94 24.94 9.28
N THR A 538 10.85 25.12 8.54
CA THR A 538 10.73 26.14 7.50
C THR A 538 9.33 26.73 7.55
N VAL A 539 9.25 28.05 7.42
CA VAL A 539 7.96 28.74 7.31
C VAL A 539 7.29 28.31 6.00
N LEU A 540 6.08 27.77 6.11
CA LEU A 540 5.29 27.35 4.98
C LEU A 540 4.70 28.59 4.30
N PRO A 541 4.95 28.81 2.99
CA PRO A 541 4.34 29.90 2.27
C PRO A 541 2.80 29.77 2.20
N ASP A 542 2.11 30.90 2.10
CA ASP A 542 0.65 30.96 2.09
C ASP A 542 0.02 30.26 0.89
N PHE A 543 -0.81 29.25 1.14
CA PHE A 543 -1.58 28.66 0.06
C PHE A 543 -2.55 29.67 -0.58
N PRO A 544 -2.86 29.54 -1.87
CA PRO A 544 -3.73 30.49 -2.57
C PRO A 544 -5.12 30.58 -1.94
N GLY A 545 -5.59 31.82 -1.68
CA GLY A 545 -6.90 32.08 -1.11
C GLY A 545 -6.94 32.10 0.42
N ARG A 546 -5.78 32.17 1.09
CA ARG A 546 -5.68 32.31 2.55
C ARG A 546 -6.41 33.58 3.03
N ALA A 547 -7.28 33.44 4.02
CA ALA A 547 -7.82 34.58 4.76
C ALA A 547 -6.74 35.12 5.71
N ARG A 548 -6.47 36.44 5.64
CA ARG A 548 -5.53 37.11 6.55
C ARG A 548 -6.12 37.25 7.95
#